data_AF-A0A1J5QMC7-F1
#
_entry.id   AF-A0A1J5QMC7-F1
#
_cell.length_a   1.000
_cell.length_b   1.000
_cell.length_c   1.000
_cell.angle_alpha   90.00
_cell.angle_beta   90.00
_cell.angle_gamma   90.00
#
_symmetry.space_group_name_H-M   'P 1'
#
loop_
_entity.id
_entity.type
_entity.pdbx_description
1 polymer ?
#
loop_
_entity_poly.entity_id
_entity_poly.type
_entity_poly.pdbx_seq_one_letter_code
_entity_poly.pdbx_strand_id
1 'polypeptide(L)'
;MQGIKRVFSATFLAFSLLTVTGCTSTPTREGSGEYMDDSVITAKVKSAIFQEPTLKVVEINVETFKGVVQLSGFVSSQAAIDKAVQLARKVPGVVSVKNDMHVK
;
A
#
# COMPACT_ATOMS: atom_id res chain seq x y z
N MET A 1 -57.38 23.99 -0.39
CA MET A 1 -56.34 23.30 -1.17
C MET A 1 -56.24 21.85 -0.71
N GLN A 2 -57.07 20.98 -1.29
CA GLN A 2 -57.15 19.52 -1.07
C GLN A 2 -56.94 18.85 -2.44
N GLY A 3 -55.71 18.91 -2.98
CA GLY A 3 -55.47 18.64 -4.40
C GLY A 3 -54.81 17.32 -4.78
N ILE A 4 -54.11 16.61 -3.88
CA ILE A 4 -53.22 15.51 -4.33
C ILE A 4 -53.30 14.22 -3.47
N LYS A 5 -54.16 14.20 -2.43
CA LYS A 5 -54.27 13.09 -1.45
C LYS A 5 -54.75 11.73 -2.00
N ARG A 6 -54.91 11.52 -3.32
CA ARG A 6 -55.58 10.29 -3.83
C ARG A 6 -54.95 9.60 -5.05
N VAL A 7 -53.99 10.19 -5.76
CA VAL A 7 -53.53 9.64 -7.05
C VAL A 7 -52.24 8.82 -6.99
N PHE A 8 -51.37 9.01 -5.99
CA PHE A 8 -50.16 8.18 -5.83
C PHE A 8 -50.33 7.01 -4.84
N SER A 9 -51.59 6.66 -4.55
CA SER A 9 -51.95 5.49 -3.74
C SER A 9 -52.05 4.19 -4.57
N ALA A 10 -51.74 4.20 -5.88
CA ALA A 10 -52.15 3.09 -6.74
C ALA A 10 -51.24 2.79 -7.95
N THR A 11 -49.97 3.19 -7.96
CA THR A 11 -49.05 2.81 -9.04
C THR A 11 -47.72 2.26 -8.52
N PHE A 12 -47.64 0.93 -8.55
CA PHE A 12 -46.47 0.18 -9.02
C PHE A 12 -45.28 -0.06 -8.08
N LEU A 13 -45.55 -0.73 -6.95
CA LEU A 13 -45.13 -2.11 -6.61
C LEU A 13 -43.77 -2.73 -7.03
N ALA A 14 -42.80 -2.09 -7.70
CA ALA A 14 -41.53 -2.78 -8.00
C ALA A 14 -40.39 -1.84 -8.41
N PHE A 15 -39.70 -1.24 -7.43
CA PHE A 15 -38.30 -0.87 -7.63
C PHE A 15 -37.47 -1.46 -6.50
N SER A 16 -37.42 -2.77 -6.57
CA SER A 16 -36.61 -3.69 -5.79
C SER A 16 -35.11 -3.48 -6.05
N LEU A 17 -34.35 -3.51 -4.95
CA LEU A 17 -32.88 -3.61 -4.82
C LEU A 17 -32.04 -2.34 -5.12
N LEU A 18 -32.15 -1.37 -4.20
CA LEU A 18 -30.99 -0.60 -3.75
C LEU A 18 -30.12 -1.48 -2.82
N THR A 19 -29.20 -2.26 -3.38
CA THR A 19 -28.00 -2.70 -2.66
C THR A 19 -26.85 -2.87 -3.63
N VAL A 20 -26.12 -1.78 -3.88
CA VAL A 20 -24.74 -1.88 -4.36
C VAL A 20 -23.94 -2.48 -3.22
N THR A 21 -23.76 -3.80 -3.22
CA THR A 21 -22.73 -4.48 -2.44
C THR A 21 -21.39 -4.21 -3.10
N GLY A 22 -20.78 -3.07 -2.74
CA GLY A 22 -19.38 -2.80 -3.07
C GLY A 22 -18.48 -3.83 -2.41
N CYS A 23 -17.56 -4.40 -3.19
CA CYS A 23 -16.53 -5.31 -2.68
C CYS A 23 -15.68 -4.58 -1.63
N THR A 24 -15.73 -5.04 -0.39
CA THR A 24 -14.68 -4.69 0.58
C THR A 24 -13.49 -5.60 0.28
N SER A 25 -12.40 -5.02 -0.18
CA SER A 25 -11.13 -5.71 -0.37
C SER A 25 -10.63 -6.13 1.02
N THR A 26 -10.86 -7.39 1.41
CA THR A 26 -10.26 -7.97 2.61
C THR A 26 -8.75 -8.05 2.38
N PRO A 27 -7.90 -7.31 3.14
CA PRO A 27 -6.48 -7.62 3.15
C PRO A 27 -6.34 -8.98 3.84
N THR A 28 -5.96 -9.99 3.07
CA THR A 28 -5.53 -11.30 3.56
C THR A 28 -4.39 -11.10 4.55
N ARG A 29 -4.70 -11.14 5.85
CA ARG A 29 -3.70 -11.12 6.92
C ARG A 29 -3.38 -12.55 7.30
N GLU A 30 -2.47 -13.18 6.55
CA GLU A 30 -1.84 -14.43 6.97
C GLU A 30 -0.63 -14.11 7.85
N GLY A 31 -0.64 -14.63 9.08
CA GLY A 31 0.57 -14.65 9.91
C GLY A 31 0.29 -14.53 11.41
N SER A 32 0.04 -15.67 12.05
CA SER A 32 0.12 -15.82 13.51
C SER A 32 1.58 -15.73 13.98
N GLY A 33 1.91 -14.64 14.67
CA GLY A 33 3.21 -14.33 15.27
C GLY A 33 3.38 -12.81 15.27
N GLU A 34 4.11 -12.23 16.22
CA GLU A 34 4.35 -10.77 16.34
C GLU A 34 5.20 -10.18 15.19
N TYR A 35 4.99 -10.63 13.96
CA TYR A 35 5.57 -10.04 12.77
C TYR A 35 4.72 -8.85 12.38
N MET A 36 5.35 -7.66 12.35
CA MET A 36 4.80 -6.52 11.63
C MET A 36 4.48 -6.99 10.21
N ASP A 37 3.27 -6.70 9.74
CA ASP A 37 2.84 -7.08 8.41
C ASP A 37 3.83 -6.54 7.36
N ASP A 38 4.27 -7.38 6.42
CA ASP A 38 5.26 -7.02 5.40
C ASP A 38 4.81 -5.83 4.56
N SER A 39 3.50 -5.63 4.37
CA SER A 39 2.97 -4.44 3.69
C SER A 39 3.23 -3.16 4.48
N VAL A 40 3.15 -3.24 5.82
CA VAL A 40 3.48 -2.12 6.72
C VAL A 40 4.98 -1.84 6.71
N ILE A 41 5.82 -2.88 6.72
CA ILE A 41 7.27 -2.73 6.59
C ILE A 41 7.58 -2.05 5.24
N THR A 42 7.01 -2.56 4.15
CA THR A 42 7.19 -2.02 2.80
C THR A 42 6.78 -0.55 2.73
N ALA A 43 5.60 -0.20 3.28
CA ALA A 43 5.11 1.17 3.31
C ALA A 43 6.06 2.10 4.09
N LYS A 44 6.57 1.66 5.25
CA LYS A 44 7.54 2.42 6.06
C LYS A 44 8.87 2.61 5.32
N VAL A 45 9.38 1.58 4.66
CA VAL A 45 10.61 1.69 3.86
C VAL A 45 10.41 2.67 2.70
N LYS A 46 9.32 2.55 1.93
CA LYS A 46 9.00 3.49 0.85
C LYS A 46 8.87 4.92 1.36
N SER A 47 8.23 5.11 2.53
CA SER A 47 8.11 6.41 3.16
C SER A 47 9.47 6.99 3.61
N ALA A 48 10.34 6.17 4.19
CA ALA A 48 11.68 6.61 4.60
C ALA A 48 12.54 7.04 3.40
N ILE A 49 12.45 6.31 2.28
CA ILE A 49 13.13 6.66 1.03
C ILE A 49 12.53 7.95 0.44
N PHE A 50 11.20 8.11 0.50
CA PHE A 50 10.51 9.33 0.04
C PHE A 50 10.92 10.58 0.80
N GLN A 51 11.21 10.45 2.09
CA GLN A 51 11.66 11.56 2.92
C GLN A 51 13.13 11.92 2.70
N GLU A 52 13.90 11.12 1.96
CA GLU A 52 15.30 11.39 1.69
C GLU A 52 15.48 12.15 0.35
N PRO A 53 15.86 13.44 0.38
CA PRO A 53 15.91 14.27 -0.82
C PRO A 53 16.93 13.81 -1.87
N THR A 54 17.95 13.06 -1.45
CA THR A 54 18.98 12.54 -2.35
C THR A 54 18.54 11.29 -3.12
N LEU A 55 17.37 10.72 -2.79
CA LEU A 55 16.85 9.51 -3.40
C LEU A 55 15.61 9.81 -4.24
N LYS A 56 15.48 9.12 -5.37
CA LYS A 56 14.29 9.16 -6.21
C LYS A 56 13.50 7.89 -6.01
N VAL A 57 12.38 7.98 -5.27
CA VAL A 57 11.50 6.83 -5.01
C VAL A 57 11.03 6.14 -6.29
N VAL A 58 10.80 6.92 -7.34
CA VAL A 58 10.38 6.40 -8.65
C VAL A 58 11.42 5.49 -9.31
N GLU A 59 12.68 5.56 -8.88
CA GLU A 59 13.78 4.73 -9.40
C GLU A 59 14.03 3.48 -8.55
N ILE A 60 13.40 3.37 -7.37
CA ILE A 60 13.65 2.32 -6.37
C ILE A 60 12.37 1.53 -6.12
N ASN A 61 12.38 0.25 -6.48
CA ASN A 61 11.35 -0.69 -6.09
C ASN A 61 11.67 -1.30 -4.72
N VAL A 62 10.63 -1.54 -3.93
CA VAL A 62 10.73 -2.08 -2.57
C VAL A 62 9.69 -3.17 -2.42
N GLU A 63 10.17 -4.37 -2.11
CA GLU A 63 9.36 -5.53 -1.78
C GLU A 63 9.82 -6.09 -0.45
N THR A 64 8.88 -6.61 0.35
CA THR A 64 9.21 -7.23 1.63
C THR A 64 8.53 -8.58 1.73
N PHE A 65 9.28 -9.58 2.20
CA PHE A 65 8.75 -10.91 2.50
C PHE A 65 9.38 -11.45 3.78
N LYS A 66 8.54 -11.76 4.76
CA LYS A 66 8.91 -12.23 6.10
C LYS A 66 9.99 -11.35 6.74
N GLY A 67 9.82 -10.03 6.66
CA GLY A 67 10.77 -9.04 7.17
C GLY A 67 12.08 -8.89 6.38
N VAL A 68 12.25 -9.62 5.27
CA VAL A 68 13.39 -9.44 4.35
C VAL A 68 12.99 -8.41 3.30
N VAL A 69 13.66 -7.26 3.29
CA VAL A 69 13.42 -6.19 2.31
C VAL A 69 14.34 -6.40 1.11
N GLN A 70 13.75 -6.39 -0.08
CA GLN A 70 14.47 -6.37 -1.35
C GLN A 70 14.36 -4.98 -1.96
N LEU A 71 15.52 -4.38 -2.25
CA LEU A 71 15.63 -3.11 -2.97
C LEU A 71 16.15 -3.38 -4.38
N SER A 72 15.44 -2.89 -5.40
CA SER A 72 15.83 -3.05 -6.80
C SER A 72 15.57 -1.78 -7.61
N GLY A 73 16.18 -1.68 -8.79
CA GLY A 73 16.03 -0.53 -9.68
C GLY A 73 17.36 0.07 -10.14
N PHE A 74 17.28 1.19 -10.85
CA PHE A 74 18.44 1.88 -11.43
C PHE A 74 18.54 3.28 -10.84
N VAL A 75 19.60 3.55 -10.06
CA VAL A 75 19.79 4.81 -9.34
C VAL A 75 20.98 5.61 -9.86
N SER A 76 21.07 6.88 -9.48
CA SER A 76 22.06 7.83 -10.01
C SER A 76 23.49 7.64 -9.53
N SER A 77 23.72 6.95 -8.42
CA SER A 77 25.06 6.78 -7.83
C SER A 77 25.13 5.66 -6.80
N GLN A 78 26.34 5.20 -6.50
CA GLN A 78 26.58 4.24 -5.41
C GLN A 78 26.17 4.82 -4.05
N ALA A 79 26.36 6.12 -3.82
CA ALA A 79 25.93 6.78 -2.59
C ALA A 79 24.41 6.69 -2.40
N ALA A 80 23.62 6.75 -3.48
CA ALA A 80 22.18 6.56 -3.43
C ALA A 80 21.80 5.11 -3.03
N ILE A 81 22.52 4.12 -3.55
CA ILE A 81 22.36 2.71 -3.15
C ILE A 81 22.62 2.56 -1.65
N ASP A 82 23.76 3.04 -1.18
CA ASP A 82 24.19 2.88 0.22
C ASP A 82 23.20 3.56 1.17
N LYS A 83 22.72 4.75 0.79
CA LYS A 83 21.73 5.50 1.55
C LYS A 83 20.37 4.79 1.60
N ALA A 84 19.87 4.27 0.48
CA ALA A 84 18.62 3.52 0.43
C ALA A 84 18.69 2.25 1.30
N VAL A 85 19.81 1.50 1.22
CA VAL A 85 20.05 0.33 2.09
C VAL A 85 20.09 0.74 3.56
N GLN A 86 20.76 1.85 3.89
CA GLN A 86 20.83 2.35 5.26
C GLN A 86 19.43 2.71 5.81
N LEU A 87 18.60 3.39 5.02
CA LEU A 87 17.25 3.76 5.42
C LEU A 87 16.36 2.54 5.61
N ALA A 88 16.41 1.57 4.69
CA ALA A 88 15.66 0.33 4.82
C ALA A 88 16.00 -0.43 6.11
N ARG A 89 17.29 -0.54 6.47
CA ARG A 89 17.75 -1.20 7.70
C ARG A 89 17.26 -0.54 8.99
N LYS A 90 16.94 0.76 8.96
CA LYS A 90 16.45 1.50 10.14
C LYS A 90 14.97 1.28 10.41
N VAL A 91 14.24 0.67 9.48
CA VAL A 91 12.81 0.44 9.65
C VAL A 91 12.55 -0.70 10.64
N PRO A 92 11.75 -0.49 11.69
CA PRO A 92 11.40 -1.55 12.64
C PRO A 92 10.68 -2.73 11.95
N GLY A 93 11.12 -3.95 12.25
CA GLY A 93 10.62 -5.18 11.64
C GLY A 93 11.46 -5.70 10.47
N VAL A 94 12.44 -4.92 9.99
CA VAL A 94 13.38 -5.39 8.97
C VAL A 94 14.40 -6.33 9.58
N VAL A 95 14.42 -7.56 9.09
CA VAL A 95 15.35 -8.63 9.51
C VAL A 95 16.64 -8.57 8.69
N SER A 96 16.51 -8.36 7.38
CA SER A 96 17.65 -8.20 6.47
C SER A 96 17.27 -7.40 5.24
N VAL A 97 18.28 -6.87 4.56
CA VAL A 97 18.11 -6.10 3.32
C VAL A 97 18.94 -6.74 2.22
N LYS A 98 18.27 -7.15 1.14
CA LYS A 98 18.87 -7.56 -0.13
C LYS A 98 18.92 -6.36 -1.06
N ASN A 99 20.07 -6.16 -1.68
CA ASN A 99 20.32 -5.06 -2.60
C ASN A 99 20.58 -5.60 -4.00
N ASP A 100 19.62 -5.37 -4.90
CA ASP A 100 19.68 -5.66 -6.32
C ASP A 100 19.56 -4.36 -7.15
N MET A 101 19.93 -3.21 -6.56
CA MET A 101 19.99 -1.93 -7.28
C MET A 101 21.30 -1.81 -8.06
N HIS A 102 21.21 -1.14 -9.22
CA HIS A 102 22.35 -0.86 -10.08
C HIS A 102 22.49 0.64 -10.33
N VAL A 103 23.72 1.09 -10.54
CA VAL A 103 23.99 2.47 -10.97
C VAL A 103 23.74 2.59 -12.47
N LYS A 104 23.12 3.70 -12.90
CA LYS A 104 22.90 4.04 -14.32
C LYS A 104 24.18 4.29 -15.10
#